data_AF-A0A957EXM4-F1
#
_entry.id   AF-A0A957EXM4-F1
#
_cell.length_a   1.000
_cell.length_b   1.000
_cell.length_c   1.000
_cell.angle_alpha   90.00
_cell.angle_beta   90.00
_cell.angle_gamma   90.00
#
_symmetry.space_group_name_H-M   'P 1'
#
loop_
_entity.id
_entity.type
_entity.pdbx_description
1 polymer ?
#
loop_
_entity_poly.entity_id
_entity_poly.type
_entity_poly.pdbx_seq_one_letter_code
_entity_poly.pdbx_strand_id
1 'polypeptide(L)'
;MPHFQRGDMWPAFATADLFLITTNSTIRKDGALVMGRGIARQARDRFPGLAVNLGRYILNTCGRLGNYGLLVSPRWPEAKLG
;
A
#
# COMPACT_ATOMS: atom_id res chain seq x y z
N MET A 1 10.58 7.53 -21.37
CA MET A 1 11.59 8.14 -20.48
C MET A 1 10.92 8.49 -19.16
N PRO A 2 11.61 8.43 -18.01
CA PRO A 2 11.02 8.84 -16.72
C PRO A 2 10.84 10.36 -16.66
N HIS A 3 9.73 10.80 -16.07
CA HIS A 3 9.46 12.20 -15.74
C HIS A 3 9.54 12.37 -14.22
N PHE A 4 10.42 13.25 -13.74
CA PHE A 4 10.58 13.53 -12.32
C PHE A 4 9.87 14.83 -11.94
N GLN A 5 9.17 14.82 -10.80
CA GLN A 5 8.46 15.98 -10.26
C GLN A 5 8.78 16.12 -8.77
N ARG A 6 8.79 17.36 -8.27
CA ARG A 6 8.98 17.68 -6.85
C ARG A 6 7.67 18.20 -6.27
N GLY A 7 7.20 17.60 -5.18
CA GLY A 7 5.98 18.03 -4.50
C GLY A 7 5.35 16.93 -3.65
N ASP A 8 4.08 17.12 -3.28
CA ASP A 8 3.24 16.06 -2.74
C ASP A 8 2.83 15.10 -3.87
N MET A 9 2.89 13.79 -3.61
CA MET A 9 2.43 12.77 -4.55
C MET A 9 0.90 12.66 -4.58
N TRP A 10 0.20 12.94 -3.47
CA TRP A 10 -1.25 12.71 -3.36
C TRP A 10 -2.12 13.35 -4.44
N PRO A 11 -1.81 14.55 -4.98
CA PRO A 11 -2.54 15.09 -6.13
C PRO A 11 -2.60 14.16 -7.35
N ALA A 12 -1.56 13.34 -7.56
CA ALA A 12 -1.52 12.37 -8.65
C ALA A 12 -2.38 11.12 -8.37
N PHE A 13 -2.83 10.88 -7.13
CA PHE A 13 -3.62 9.68 -6.79
C PHE A 13 -4.90 9.57 -7.63
N ALA A 14 -5.59 10.70 -7.85
CA ALA A 14 -6.84 10.73 -8.60
C ALA A 14 -6.66 10.46 -10.10
N THR A 15 -5.51 10.84 -10.68
CA THR A 15 -5.31 10.85 -12.14
C THR A 15 -4.31 9.81 -12.64
N ALA A 16 -3.38 9.34 -11.82
CA ALA A 16 -2.44 8.29 -12.21
C ALA A 16 -3.19 6.99 -12.49
N ASP A 17 -2.82 6.23 -13.50
CA ASP A 17 -3.33 4.87 -13.63
C ASP A 17 -2.93 4.10 -12.37
N LEU A 18 -1.62 3.96 -12.12
CA LEU A 18 -1.09 3.27 -10.94
C LEU A 18 -0.44 4.27 -9.97
N PHE A 19 -0.92 4.28 -8.72
CA PHE A 19 -0.30 5.03 -7.62
C PHE A 19 0.52 4.11 -6.72
N LEU A 20 1.83 4.03 -6.97
CA LEU A 20 2.71 3.08 -6.31
C LEU A 20 3.47 3.71 -5.14
N ILE A 21 3.47 3.02 -4.00
CA ILE A 21 4.25 3.41 -2.82
C ILE A 21 5.00 2.20 -2.26
N THR A 22 6.15 2.45 -1.64
CA THR A 22 6.82 1.43 -0.83
C THR A 22 6.25 1.42 0.59
N THR A 23 6.18 0.24 1.19
CA THR A 23 5.68 0.03 2.56
C THR A 23 6.66 -0.87 3.33
N ASN A 24 6.22 -1.45 4.45
CA ASN A 24 6.97 -2.42 5.25
C ASN A 24 6.57 -3.86 4.89
N SER A 25 7.26 -4.85 5.45
CA SER A 25 6.92 -6.28 5.47
C SER A 25 6.60 -6.81 6.88
N THR A 26 6.68 -5.95 7.90
CA THR A 26 6.48 -6.33 9.31
C THR A 26 5.01 -6.33 9.68
N ILE A 27 4.49 -7.48 10.11
CA ILE A 27 3.12 -7.65 10.61
C ILE A 27 3.10 -7.58 12.14
N ARG A 28 2.17 -6.78 12.68
CA ARG A 28 1.90 -6.67 14.13
C ARG A 28 1.17 -7.91 14.64
N LYS A 29 1.10 -8.06 15.97
CA LYS A 29 0.37 -9.15 16.63
C LYS A 29 -1.13 -9.18 16.30
N ASP A 30 -1.72 -8.03 15.97
CA ASP A 30 -3.12 -7.91 15.56
C ASP A 30 -3.36 -8.19 14.06
N GLY A 31 -2.32 -8.63 13.34
CA GLY A 31 -2.39 -8.94 11.91
C GLY A 31 -2.26 -7.72 10.99
N ALA A 32 -2.14 -6.49 11.52
CA ALA A 32 -1.99 -5.30 10.69
C ALA A 32 -0.54 -5.08 10.24
N LEU A 33 -0.35 -4.57 9.03
CA LEU A 33 0.93 -4.15 8.50
C LEU A 33 1.44 -2.88 9.21
N VAL A 34 2.73 -2.86 9.58
CA VAL A 34 3.36 -1.67 10.19
C VAL A 34 3.56 -0.57 9.14
N MET A 35 2.76 0.49 9.23
CA MET A 35 2.81 1.67 8.34
C MET A 35 3.07 2.95 9.16
N GLY A 36 4.24 3.03 9.81
CA GLY A 36 4.51 4.02 10.86
C GLY A 36 5.07 5.38 10.43
N ARG A 37 5.57 5.52 9.19
CA ARG A 37 6.21 6.76 8.71
C ARG A 37 6.00 7.03 7.22
N GLY A 38 6.28 8.26 6.79
CA GLY A 38 6.30 8.68 5.39
C GLY A 38 4.97 8.45 4.66
N ILE A 39 5.07 8.17 3.36
CA ILE A 39 3.91 7.93 2.48
C ILE A 39 3.06 6.74 2.94
N ALA A 40 3.67 5.71 3.53
CA ALA A 40 2.95 4.56 4.07
C ALA A 40 2.04 4.97 5.24
N ARG A 41 2.52 5.82 6.17
CA ARG A 41 1.67 6.36 7.25
C ARG A 41 0.51 7.18 6.68
N GLN A 42 0.81 8.07 5.74
CA GLN A 42 -0.21 8.89 5.10
C GLN A 42 -1.27 8.04 4.39
N ALA A 43 -0.87 6.95 3.71
CA ALA A 43 -1.80 6.03 3.06
C ALA A 43 -2.70 5.31 4.08
N ARG A 44 -2.13 4.82 5.19
CA ARG A 44 -2.90 4.21 6.28
C ARG A 44 -3.94 5.19 6.85
N ASP A 45 -3.54 6.44 7.05
CA ASP A 45 -4.41 7.46 7.67
C ASP A 45 -5.52 7.92 6.69
N ARG A 46 -5.25 7.97 5.38
CA ARG A 46 -6.24 8.30 4.34
C ARG A 46 -7.21 7.16 4.02
N PHE A 47 -6.79 5.89 4.21
CA PHE A 47 -7.55 4.71 3.83
C PHE A 47 -7.78 3.78 5.02
N PRO A 48 -8.90 3.96 5.76
CA PRO A 48 -9.24 3.12 6.89
C PRO A 48 -9.24 1.63 6.54
N GLY A 49 -8.62 0.80 7.38
CA GLY A 49 -8.52 -0.65 7.16
C GLY A 49 -7.39 -1.10 6.24
N LEU A 50 -6.70 -0.19 5.53
CA LEU A 50 -5.62 -0.55 4.60
C LEU A 50 -4.54 -1.42 5.26
N ALA A 51 -4.06 -1.03 6.44
CA ALA A 51 -3.02 -1.78 7.15
C ALA A 51 -3.45 -3.21 7.50
N VAL A 52 -4.72 -3.40 7.88
CA VAL A 52 -5.27 -4.73 8.20
C VAL A 52 -5.40 -5.57 6.94
N ASN A 53 -5.92 -5.00 5.85
CA ASN A 53 -6.12 -5.70 4.59
C ASN A 53 -4.78 -6.14 3.97
N LEU A 54 -3.79 -5.24 3.91
CA LEU A 54 -2.46 -5.58 3.42
C LEU A 54 -1.77 -6.63 4.31
N GLY A 55 -1.93 -6.52 5.64
CA GLY A 55 -1.37 -7.49 6.56
C GLY A 55 -1.94 -8.89 6.38
N ARG A 56 -3.27 -9.01 6.23
CA ARG A 56 -3.94 -10.27 5.87
C ARG A 56 -3.45 -10.84 4.55
N TYR A 57 -3.30 -9.99 3.53
CA TYR A 57 -2.83 -10.43 2.22
C TYR A 57 -1.40 -10.99 2.29
N ILE A 58 -0.49 -10.30 2.97
CA ILE A 58 0.90 -10.77 3.17
C ILE A 58 0.91 -12.12 3.91
N LEU A 59 0.15 -12.22 5.01
CA LEU A 59 0.06 -13.46 5.79
C LEU A 59 -0.45 -14.64 4.94
N ASN A 60 -1.48 -14.41 4.11
CA ASN A 60 -2.06 -15.44 3.26
C ASN A 60 -1.19 -15.79 2.04
N THR A 61 -0.34 -14.87 1.58
CA THR A 61 0.50 -15.07 0.39
C THR A 61 1.82 -15.77 0.73
N CYS A 62 2.51 -15.30 1.76
CA CYS A 62 3.88 -15.74 2.04
C CYS A 62 4.19 -15.89 3.53
N GLY A 63 3.22 -15.67 4.42
CA GLY A 63 3.47 -15.65 5.85
C GLY A 63 4.39 -14.50 6.29
N ARG A 64 5.04 -14.66 7.44
CA ARG A 64 5.87 -13.62 8.06
C ARG A 64 7.29 -13.65 7.48
N LEU A 65 7.76 -12.50 6.96
CA LEU A 65 9.08 -12.32 6.32
C LEU A 65 9.28 -13.10 5.00
N GLY A 66 8.19 -13.54 4.35
CA GLY A 66 8.24 -14.10 3.00
C GLY A 66 8.22 -13.02 1.91
N ASN A 67 8.31 -13.45 0.65
CA ASN A 67 8.24 -12.57 -0.53
C ASN A 67 6.78 -12.46 -1.03
N TYR A 68 6.23 -11.24 -1.04
CA TYR A 68 4.86 -10.97 -1.52
C TYR A 68 4.80 -10.06 -2.77
N GLY A 69 5.95 -9.55 -3.26
CA GLY A 69 6.00 -8.75 -4.48
C GLY A 69 5.15 -7.47 -4.42
N LEU A 70 4.29 -7.29 -5.42
CA LEU A 70 3.38 -6.15 -5.53
C LEU A 70 1.98 -6.51 -4.99
N LEU A 71 1.45 -5.67 -4.11
CA LEU A 71 0.07 -5.77 -3.63
C LEU A 71 -0.79 -4.73 -4.36
N VAL A 72 -1.82 -5.19 -5.06
CA VAL A 72 -2.79 -4.35 -5.78
C VAL A 72 -4.18 -4.52 -5.18
N SER A 73 -5.09 -3.56 -5.42
CA SER A 73 -6.51 -3.78 -5.11
C SER A 73 -7.01 -5.01 -5.90
N PRO A 74 -7.82 -5.90 -5.29
CA PRO A 74 -8.46 -7.00 -6.02
C PRO A 74 -9.33 -6.53 -7.19
N ARG A 75 -9.78 -5.27 -7.17
CA ARG A 75 -10.61 -4.65 -8.20
C ARG A 75 -9.81 -3.81 -9.19
N TRP A 76 -8.48 -3.78 -9.07
CA TRP A 76 -7.65 -3.14 -10.07
C TRP A 76 -7.81 -3.85 -11.43
N PRO A 77 -8.04 -3.13 -12.55
CA PRO A 77 -7.95 -1.68 -12.74
C PRO A 77 -9.28 -0.91 -12.60
N GLU A 78 -10.39 -1.58 -12.36
CA GLU A 78 -11.73 -0.95 -12.22
C GLU A 78 -11.78 0.04 -11.05
N ALA A 79 -11.01 -0.23 -9.99
CA ALA A 79 -10.84 0.68 -8.86
C ALA A 79 -9.39 0.71 -8.36
N LYS A 80 -8.93 1.91 -7.99
CA LYS A 80 -7.61 2.12 -7.36
C LYS A 80 -7.56 1.58 -5.93
N LEU A 81 -8.71 1.62 -5.23
CA LEU A 81 -8.91 1.12 -3.87
C LEU A 81 -10.34 0.62 -3.70
N GLY A 82 -10.51 -0.35 -2.80
CA GLY A 82 -11.74 -1.12 -2.59
C GLY A 82 -11.62 -2.50 -3.19
#